data_AF-A0A8H6E2P9-F1
#
_entry.id   AF-A0A8H6E2P9-F1
#
_cell.length_a   1.000
_cell.length_b   1.000
_cell.length_c   1.000
_cell.angle_alpha   90.00
_cell.angle_beta   90.00
_cell.angle_gamma   90.00
#
_symmetry.space_group_name_H-M   'P 1'
#
loop_
_entity.id
_entity.type
_entity.pdbx_description
1 polymer ?
#
loop_
_entity_poly.entity_id
_entity_poly.type
_entity_poly.pdbx_seq_one_letter_code
_entity_poly.pdbx_strand_id
1 'polypeptide(L)'
;MAVTTTTEDGTALVTNYKAATLRPRNVGYSSVLAKTPEEEPLLWQSARATSAVPLLFRPLVLPALGACWDGGLQHNNPVALCRQELQYMWSWQPPPGILISIGTGTRGSRANSPGPERSCAPAPRSHFIWPVLRSFLETMDGKTLWDRFRNQAAAADQDALSRLDICLAGPEPRLDAAHAMDDLIRQTVEQGVGSQGRQCLLRLLAQSLFFELVSVPERETGTPSYWCVGTIRCRVSGEVFLSAIQRVDACQMDYVVGGKPLGISVTDGATCARCGRYCVPVRFRARRLSDTVSLSLRLDDGRQVPVGGFPNPMDWFLHRQGLSLADGVTEPGAASRDKCVACERRLALRRGLRVTRLKARRMVQIAHATACAAEEAQVTYE
;
A
#
# COMPACT_ATOMS: atom_id res chain seq x y z
N MET A 1 -11.94 5.25 7.59
CA MET A 1 -11.94 6.66 7.23
C MET A 1 -11.77 7.49 8.49
N ALA A 2 -10.83 8.41 8.47
CA ALA A 2 -10.60 9.38 9.55
C ALA A 2 -10.62 10.78 8.93
N VAL A 3 -11.11 11.76 9.67
CA VAL A 3 -11.12 13.18 9.27
C VAL A 3 -10.49 14.03 10.36
N THR A 4 -9.90 15.16 9.95
CA THR A 4 -9.34 16.16 10.85
C THR A 4 -10.36 17.26 11.09
N THR A 5 -10.42 17.81 12.29
CA THR A 5 -11.15 19.05 12.56
C THR A 5 -10.34 19.91 13.51
N THR A 6 -10.52 21.22 13.40
CA THR A 6 -9.89 22.18 14.29
C THR A 6 -10.89 22.55 15.39
N THR A 7 -10.45 22.55 16.63
CA THR A 7 -11.22 22.93 17.82
C THR A 7 -10.51 24.06 18.57
N GLU A 8 -11.10 24.57 19.65
CA GLU A 8 -10.44 25.56 20.52
C GLU A 8 -9.14 25.01 21.14
N ASP A 9 -9.11 23.70 21.43
CA ASP A 9 -7.96 23.00 22.02
C ASP A 9 -6.93 22.53 20.98
N GLY A 10 -7.16 22.83 19.69
CA GLY A 10 -6.30 22.44 18.57
C GLY A 10 -6.89 21.33 17.69
N THR A 11 -6.02 20.53 17.08
CA THR A 11 -6.44 19.47 16.16
C THR A 11 -7.15 18.33 16.88
N ALA A 12 -8.28 17.90 16.33
CA ALA A 12 -8.97 16.68 16.70
C ALA A 12 -9.09 15.72 15.51
N LEU A 13 -8.98 14.42 15.79
CA LEU A 13 -9.24 13.33 14.85
C LEU A 13 -10.57 12.65 15.17
N VAL A 14 -11.40 12.52 14.15
CA VAL A 14 -12.60 11.68 14.18
C VAL A 14 -12.32 10.44 13.35
N THR A 15 -12.27 9.28 14.00
CA THR A 15 -11.83 8.00 13.39
C THR A 15 -12.97 6.98 13.38
N ASN A 16 -13.05 6.16 12.33
CA ASN A 16 -13.97 5.02 12.27
C ASN A 16 -13.37 3.70 12.81
N TYR A 17 -12.31 3.80 13.60
CA TYR A 17 -11.64 2.67 14.23
C TYR A 17 -11.23 3.06 15.65
N LYS A 18 -11.06 2.05 16.48
CA LYS A 18 -10.42 2.17 17.78
C LYS A 18 -8.93 1.87 17.63
N ALA A 19 -8.09 2.67 18.27
CA ALA A 19 -6.66 2.43 18.24
C ALA A 19 -6.35 1.07 18.89
N ALA A 20 -5.49 0.29 18.25
CA ALA A 20 -5.02 -0.99 18.77
C ALA A 20 -3.98 -0.81 19.89
N THR A 21 -3.32 0.36 19.93
CA THR A 21 -2.40 0.75 20.99
C THR A 21 -2.80 2.11 21.56
N LEU A 22 -2.47 2.35 22.83
CA LEU A 22 -2.79 3.62 23.49
C LEU A 22 -1.97 4.76 22.89
N ARG A 23 -2.63 5.84 22.48
CA ARG A 23 -1.96 7.06 22.03
C ARG A 23 -1.30 7.76 23.23
N PRO A 24 -0.07 8.29 23.09
CA PRO A 24 0.58 9.03 24.17
C PRO A 24 -0.18 10.33 24.46
N ARG A 25 -0.09 10.84 25.70
CA ARG A 25 -0.81 12.08 26.10
C ARG A 25 -0.42 13.30 25.27
N ASN A 26 0.81 13.33 24.75
CA ASN A 26 1.39 14.41 23.95
C ASN A 26 1.42 14.09 22.45
N VAL A 27 0.44 13.32 21.95
CA VAL A 27 0.37 12.94 20.52
C VAL A 27 0.14 14.15 19.59
N GLY A 28 -0.25 15.31 20.12
CA GLY A 28 -0.41 16.55 19.35
C GLY A 28 -1.78 16.73 18.70
N TYR A 29 -2.73 15.83 18.97
CA TYR A 29 -4.14 15.97 18.62
C TYR A 29 -5.01 15.27 19.68
N SER A 30 -6.28 15.69 19.78
CA SER A 30 -7.30 14.95 20.51
C SER A 30 -7.96 13.92 19.59
N SER A 31 -8.47 12.82 20.15
CA SER A 31 -9.23 11.83 19.37
C SER A 31 -10.58 11.59 20.03
N VAL A 32 -11.65 11.53 19.24
CA VAL A 32 -12.96 11.16 19.76
C VAL A 32 -12.93 9.68 20.16
N LEU A 33 -12.98 9.41 21.46
CA LEU A 33 -13.13 8.06 22.00
C LEU A 33 -14.53 7.92 22.58
N ALA A 34 -15.48 7.58 21.71
CA ALA A 34 -16.82 7.24 22.15
C ALA A 34 -16.80 5.93 22.95
N LYS A 35 -17.42 5.96 24.13
CA LYS A 35 -17.63 4.78 24.97
C LYS A 35 -18.86 4.00 24.53
N THR A 36 -19.85 4.71 24.01
CA THR A 36 -21.13 4.18 23.53
C THR A 36 -21.37 4.57 22.07
N PRO A 37 -22.12 3.78 21.28
CA PRO A 37 -22.45 4.14 19.89
C PRO A 37 -23.16 5.50 19.76
N GLU A 38 -23.93 5.90 20.78
CA GLU A 38 -24.68 7.16 20.81
C GLU A 38 -23.76 8.39 20.97
N GLU A 39 -22.54 8.19 21.49
CA GLU A 39 -21.52 9.22 21.59
C GLU A 39 -20.70 9.38 20.29
N GLU A 40 -20.79 8.42 19.36
CA GLU A 40 -20.05 8.49 18.09
C GLU A 40 -20.66 9.56 17.16
N PRO A 41 -19.85 10.52 16.67
CA PRO A 41 -20.33 11.47 15.68
C PRO A 41 -20.81 10.76 14.42
N LEU A 42 -22.00 11.13 13.95
CA LEU A 42 -22.55 10.64 12.70
C LEU A 42 -21.65 11.03 11.53
N LEU A 43 -21.64 10.23 10.46
CA LEU A 43 -20.79 10.49 9.29
C LEU A 43 -20.97 11.91 8.73
N TRP A 44 -22.21 12.40 8.64
CA TRP A 44 -22.50 13.75 8.15
C TRP A 44 -22.00 14.84 9.11
N GLN A 45 -21.99 14.57 10.43
CA GLN A 45 -21.45 15.50 11.42
C GLN A 45 -19.93 15.60 11.27
N SER A 46 -19.25 14.47 11.15
CA SER A 46 -17.81 14.39 10.91
C SER A 46 -17.43 15.11 9.60
N ALA A 47 -18.18 14.86 8.52
CA ALA A 47 -17.98 15.52 7.22
C ALA A 47 -18.21 17.04 7.29
N ARG A 48 -19.25 17.49 8.00
CA ARG A 48 -19.50 18.92 8.19
C ARG A 48 -18.43 19.58 9.06
N ALA A 49 -17.99 18.94 10.13
CA ALA A 49 -16.94 19.46 11.02
C ALA A 49 -15.62 19.69 10.28
N THR A 50 -15.16 18.69 9.51
CA THR A 50 -13.88 18.80 8.77
C THR A 50 -13.89 19.85 7.66
N SER A 51 -15.07 20.28 7.19
CA SER A 51 -15.24 21.24 6.07
C SER A 51 -15.82 22.59 6.50
N ALA A 52 -15.94 22.85 7.81
CA ALA A 52 -16.56 24.06 8.35
C ALA A 52 -15.60 25.27 8.31
N VAL A 53 -15.33 25.77 7.10
CA VAL A 53 -14.40 26.88 6.86
C VAL A 53 -14.95 28.16 7.49
N PRO A 54 -14.17 28.88 8.33
CA PRO A 54 -14.58 30.15 8.91
C PRO A 54 -15.09 31.12 7.85
N LEU A 55 -16.10 31.94 8.19
CA LEU A 55 -16.77 32.90 7.30
C LEU A 55 -17.58 32.30 6.14
N LEU A 56 -17.34 31.05 5.72
CA LEU A 56 -18.19 30.34 4.75
C LEU A 56 -19.27 29.51 5.45
N PHE A 57 -18.91 28.82 6.53
CA PHE A 57 -19.80 27.96 7.28
C PHE A 57 -19.77 28.26 8.77
N ARG A 58 -20.90 28.04 9.44
CA ARG A 58 -20.96 28.08 10.91
C ARG A 58 -20.26 26.83 11.48
N PRO A 59 -19.48 26.98 12.58
CA PRO A 59 -18.88 25.82 13.24
C PRO A 59 -19.95 24.79 13.62
N LEU A 60 -19.57 23.53 13.58
CA LEU A 60 -20.42 22.45 14.10
C LEU A 60 -20.04 22.20 15.55
N VAL A 61 -21.02 22.12 16.45
CA VAL A 61 -20.75 21.71 17.83
C VAL A 61 -20.93 20.20 17.94
N LEU A 62 -19.86 19.51 18.32
CA LEU A 62 -19.87 18.08 18.65
C LEU A 62 -19.77 17.91 20.17
N PRO A 63 -20.60 17.08 20.82
CA PRO A 63 -20.60 16.92 22.28
C PRO A 63 -19.22 16.63 22.88
N ALA A 64 -18.40 15.82 22.20
CA ALA A 64 -17.09 15.40 22.67
C ALA A 64 -15.95 16.39 22.37
N LEU A 65 -16.16 17.35 21.44
CA LEU A 65 -15.10 18.22 20.90
C LEU A 65 -15.40 19.72 21.01
N GLY A 66 -16.61 20.10 21.41
CA GLY A 66 -17.05 21.50 21.39
C GLY A 66 -17.23 22.03 19.97
N ALA A 67 -16.90 23.30 19.75
CA ALA A 67 -16.99 23.93 18.44
C ALA A 67 -15.89 23.42 17.50
N CYS A 68 -16.31 22.96 16.32
CA CYS A 68 -15.46 22.36 15.30
C CYS A 68 -15.48 23.20 14.02
N TRP A 69 -14.28 23.48 13.51
CA TRP A 69 -14.01 24.15 12.24
C TRP A 69 -13.23 23.23 11.28
N ASP A 70 -13.07 23.72 10.06
CA ASP A 70 -12.33 23.03 9.00
C ASP A 70 -10.96 22.50 9.48
N GLY A 71 -10.69 21.24 9.16
CA GLY A 71 -9.45 20.57 9.54
C GLY A 71 -8.23 21.12 8.79
N GLY A 72 -8.46 21.77 7.65
CA GLY A 72 -7.45 22.44 6.85
C GLY A 72 -6.76 23.58 7.57
N LEU A 73 -7.45 24.25 8.51
CA LEU A 73 -6.87 25.35 9.29
C LEU A 73 -5.56 24.97 10.01
N GLN A 74 -5.40 23.70 10.36
CA GLN A 74 -4.14 23.17 10.91
C GLN A 74 -3.48 22.14 9.98
N HIS A 75 -4.26 21.32 9.28
CA HIS A 75 -3.77 20.18 8.51
C HIS A 75 -4.43 20.09 7.12
N ASN A 76 -4.24 21.12 6.28
CA ASN A 76 -4.74 21.10 4.89
C ASN A 76 -4.18 19.95 4.05
N ASN A 77 -3.06 19.39 4.48
CA ASN A 77 -2.60 18.09 4.04
C ASN A 77 -2.35 17.20 5.28
N PRO A 78 -3.23 16.21 5.57
CA PRO A 78 -3.12 15.39 6.77
C PRO A 78 -2.08 14.27 6.65
N VAL A 79 -1.17 14.31 5.65
CA VAL A 79 -0.18 13.25 5.39
C VAL A 79 0.67 12.89 6.62
N ALA A 80 1.13 13.91 7.36
CA ALA A 80 1.96 13.70 8.54
C ALA A 80 1.17 13.04 9.68
N LEU A 81 -0.05 13.53 9.92
CA LEU A 81 -0.98 12.93 10.89
C LEU A 81 -1.33 11.50 10.52
N CYS A 82 -1.61 11.24 9.24
CA CYS A 82 -1.88 9.90 8.74
C CYS A 82 -0.72 8.96 9.06
N ARG A 83 0.52 9.36 8.72
CA ARG A 83 1.71 8.54 9.01
C ARG A 83 1.93 8.31 10.50
N GLN A 84 1.71 9.33 11.33
CA GLN A 84 1.81 9.22 12.78
C GLN A 84 0.77 8.24 13.33
N GLU A 85 -0.48 8.35 12.87
CA GLU A 85 -1.61 7.55 13.36
C GLU A 85 -1.52 6.07 12.96
N LEU A 86 -0.85 5.73 11.85
CA LEU A 86 -0.59 4.32 11.46
C LEU A 86 0.06 3.49 12.58
N GLN A 87 0.86 4.12 13.45
CA GLN A 87 1.53 3.47 14.58
C GLN A 87 0.54 2.96 15.65
N TYR A 88 -0.67 3.52 15.67
CA TYR A 88 -1.70 3.21 16.65
C TYR A 88 -2.82 2.34 16.09
N MET A 89 -2.95 2.25 14.77
CA MET A 89 -4.00 1.48 14.11
C MET A 89 -3.88 -0.03 14.30
N TRP A 90 -2.65 -0.57 14.32
CA TRP A 90 -2.42 -2.00 14.46
C TRP A 90 -1.37 -2.31 15.53
N SER A 91 -1.63 -3.33 16.34
CA SER A 91 -0.72 -3.77 17.41
C SER A 91 0.67 -4.15 16.91
N TRP A 92 0.77 -4.66 15.68
CA TRP A 92 2.02 -5.10 15.07
C TRP A 92 2.72 -4.04 14.21
N GLN A 93 2.16 -2.83 14.13
CA GLN A 93 2.78 -1.64 13.50
C GLN A 93 3.38 -1.90 12.10
N PRO A 94 2.56 -2.24 11.08
CA PRO A 94 3.04 -2.42 9.73
C PRO A 94 3.79 -1.19 9.21
N PRO A 95 4.90 -1.37 8.47
CA PRO A 95 5.35 -0.31 7.57
C PRO A 95 4.28 -0.09 6.48
N PRO A 96 4.04 1.15 6.03
CA PRO A 96 3.12 1.43 4.94
C PRO A 96 3.69 0.86 3.63
N GLY A 97 2.92 0.03 2.94
CA GLY A 97 3.30 -0.48 1.61
C GLY A 97 3.27 0.61 0.53
N ILE A 98 2.32 1.53 0.62
CA ILE A 98 2.23 2.74 -0.19
C ILE A 98 1.43 3.80 0.58
N LEU A 99 1.83 5.06 0.45
CA LEU A 99 1.11 6.23 0.94
C LEU A 99 0.86 7.19 -0.24
N ILE A 100 -0.41 7.44 -0.53
CA ILE A 100 -0.83 8.33 -1.61
C ILE A 100 -1.49 9.57 -1.00
N SER A 101 -0.92 10.74 -1.23
CA SER A 101 -1.56 12.04 -0.98
C SER A 101 -2.28 12.47 -2.27
N ILE A 102 -3.56 12.78 -2.21
CA ILE A 102 -4.33 13.27 -3.36
C ILE A 102 -4.61 14.76 -3.10
N GLY A 103 -4.08 15.62 -3.96
CA GLY A 103 -4.29 17.07 -3.93
C GLY A 103 -5.52 17.49 -4.73
N THR A 104 -5.95 18.73 -4.49
CA THR A 104 -7.10 19.38 -5.14
C THR A 104 -6.70 20.23 -6.35
N GLY A 105 -5.46 20.13 -6.79
CA GLY A 105 -4.90 20.94 -7.87
C GLY A 105 -3.83 21.89 -7.37
N THR A 106 -2.84 22.12 -8.21
CA THR A 106 -1.79 23.11 -8.00
C THR A 106 -1.66 23.98 -9.23
N ARG A 107 -1.28 25.24 -9.01
CA ARG A 107 -1.06 26.19 -10.11
C ARG A 107 0.12 25.73 -10.97
N GLY A 108 -0.08 25.62 -12.28
CA GLY A 108 1.02 25.36 -13.21
C GLY A 108 2.03 26.52 -13.23
N SER A 109 3.34 26.22 -13.21
CA SER A 109 4.42 27.21 -13.22
C SER A 109 4.45 28.15 -14.45
N ARG A 110 3.55 27.98 -15.44
CA ARG A 110 3.49 28.79 -16.67
C ARG A 110 2.58 29.99 -16.61
N ALA A 111 1.81 30.17 -15.55
CA ALA A 111 1.01 31.39 -15.39
C ALA A 111 1.89 32.50 -14.78
N ASN A 112 2.52 33.33 -15.62
CA ASN A 112 2.94 34.66 -15.21
C ASN A 112 1.67 35.47 -14.89
N SER A 113 1.27 35.53 -13.62
CA SER A 113 0.31 36.56 -13.22
C SER A 113 1.05 37.89 -13.07
N PRO A 114 0.48 38.99 -13.54
CA PRO A 114 0.89 40.32 -13.09
C PRO A 114 0.80 40.35 -11.56
N GLY A 115 1.81 40.95 -10.90
CA GLY A 115 1.78 41.17 -9.46
C GLY A 115 0.54 41.98 -9.05
N PRO A 116 0.05 41.82 -7.81
CA PRO A 116 -1.14 42.53 -7.36
C PRO A 116 -0.92 44.05 -7.44
N GLU A 117 -1.77 44.75 -8.20
CA GLU A 117 -1.85 46.20 -8.18
C GLU A 117 -2.27 46.64 -6.78
N ARG A 118 -1.33 47.26 -6.06
CA ARG A 118 -1.54 47.79 -4.71
C ARG A 118 -2.47 49.00 -4.77
N SER A 119 -3.75 48.79 -4.51
CA SER A 119 -4.68 49.88 -4.24
C SER A 119 -4.55 50.34 -2.79
N CYS A 120 -4.05 51.56 -2.57
CA CYS A 120 -3.87 52.20 -1.27
C CYS A 120 -5.16 52.93 -0.81
N ALA A 121 -6.28 52.23 -0.69
CA ALA A 121 -7.51 52.81 -0.12
C ALA A 121 -7.82 52.15 1.24
N PRO A 122 -8.15 52.92 2.29
CA PRO A 122 -8.49 52.35 3.60
C PRO A 122 -9.85 51.64 3.52
N ALA A 123 -9.83 50.31 3.65
CA ALA A 123 -11.05 49.50 3.72
C ALA A 123 -11.76 49.69 5.08
N PRO A 124 -13.10 49.56 5.16
CA PRO A 124 -13.83 49.61 6.43
C PRO A 124 -13.51 48.38 7.31
N ARG A 125 -13.60 48.52 8.65
CA ARG A 125 -13.24 47.49 9.66
C ARG A 125 -13.90 46.11 9.44
N SER A 126 -15.08 46.04 8.85
CA SER A 126 -15.79 44.80 8.49
C SER A 126 -15.17 44.03 7.32
N HIS A 127 -14.32 44.68 6.51
CA HIS A 127 -13.70 44.10 5.32
C HIS A 127 -12.27 43.58 5.57
N PHE A 128 -11.72 43.64 6.79
CA PHE A 128 -10.35 43.15 7.07
C PHE A 128 -10.28 41.65 7.39
N ILE A 129 -11.35 41.07 7.95
CA ILE A 129 -11.32 39.66 8.40
C ILE A 129 -11.27 38.71 7.21
N TRP A 130 -11.98 39.02 6.12
CA TRP A 130 -11.98 38.17 4.93
C TRP A 130 -10.62 38.16 4.21
N PRO A 131 -9.93 39.30 3.96
CA PRO A 131 -8.55 39.31 3.46
C PRO A 131 -7.55 38.63 4.38
N VAL A 132 -7.66 38.76 5.70
CA VAL A 132 -6.77 38.07 6.66
C VAL A 132 -6.98 36.56 6.61
N LEU A 133 -8.24 36.11 6.62
CA LEU A 133 -8.57 34.69 6.44
C LEU A 133 -8.09 34.21 5.07
N ARG A 134 -8.27 35.00 4.02
CA ARG A 134 -7.81 34.66 2.67
C ARG A 134 -6.31 34.49 2.62
N SER A 135 -5.52 35.43 3.16
CA SER A 135 -4.07 35.29 3.24
C SER A 135 -3.65 34.09 4.10
N PHE A 136 -4.41 33.77 5.16
CA PHE A 136 -4.19 32.55 5.94
C PHE A 136 -4.48 31.27 5.15
N LEU A 137 -5.62 31.21 4.43
CA LEU A 137 -5.95 30.10 3.55
C LEU A 137 -4.95 29.97 2.39
N GLU A 138 -4.43 31.08 1.86
CA GLU A 138 -3.36 31.09 0.86
C GLU A 138 -2.03 30.52 1.41
N THR A 139 -1.81 30.55 2.73
CA THR A 139 -0.64 29.89 3.36
C THR A 139 -0.85 28.37 3.55
N MET A 140 -2.07 27.87 3.36
CA MET A 140 -2.42 26.46 3.47
C MET A 140 -2.12 25.70 2.18
N ASP A 141 -0.89 25.80 1.67
CA ASP A 141 -0.48 25.05 0.48
C ASP A 141 -0.21 23.57 0.84
N GLY A 142 -1.15 22.71 0.47
CA GLY A 142 -1.05 21.27 0.67
C GLY A 142 0.15 20.62 -0.04
N LYS A 143 0.62 21.21 -1.16
CA LYS A 143 1.81 20.74 -1.88
C LYS A 143 3.07 21.05 -1.10
N THR A 144 3.22 22.27 -0.57
CA THR A 144 4.35 22.63 0.29
C THR A 144 4.41 21.73 1.53
N LEU A 145 3.27 21.44 2.17
CA LEU A 145 3.21 20.50 3.29
C LEU A 145 3.63 19.07 2.89
N TRP A 146 3.22 18.62 1.71
CA TRP A 146 3.68 17.34 1.16
C TRP A 146 5.19 17.32 0.91
N ASP A 147 5.73 18.35 0.27
CA ASP A 147 7.15 18.41 -0.08
C ASP A 147 8.01 18.41 1.19
N ARG A 148 7.60 19.13 2.25
CA ARG A 148 8.25 19.07 3.57
C ARG A 148 8.21 17.66 4.16
N PHE A 149 7.04 17.04 4.20
CA PHE A 149 6.87 15.68 4.71
C PHE A 149 7.74 14.67 3.96
N ARG A 150 7.73 14.75 2.62
CA ARG A 150 8.52 13.85 1.78
C ARG A 150 10.01 14.06 2.00
N ASN A 151 10.49 15.30 2.09
CA ASN A 151 11.91 15.59 2.30
C ASN A 151 12.42 15.14 3.68
N GLN A 152 11.54 14.99 4.67
CA GLN A 152 11.87 14.47 6.00
C GLN A 152 11.78 12.94 6.09
N ALA A 153 11.19 12.26 5.11
CA ALA A 153 11.05 10.82 5.12
C ALA A 153 12.39 10.12 4.84
N ALA A 154 12.62 8.98 5.49
CA ALA A 154 13.79 8.15 5.26
C ALA A 154 13.89 7.74 3.79
N ALA A 155 15.11 7.62 3.26
CA ALA A 155 15.34 7.26 1.86
C ALA A 155 14.63 5.95 1.45
N ALA A 156 14.56 4.98 2.37
CA ALA A 156 13.89 3.70 2.15
C ALA A 156 12.37 3.83 1.95
N ASP A 157 11.74 4.89 2.46
CA ASP A 157 10.29 5.10 2.34
C ASP A 157 9.91 5.92 1.11
N GLN A 158 10.86 6.63 0.49
CA GLN A 158 10.60 7.57 -0.60
C GLN A 158 9.81 6.93 -1.75
N ASP A 159 10.14 5.68 -2.09
CA ASP A 159 9.46 4.92 -3.14
C ASP A 159 8.01 4.57 -2.81
N ALA A 160 7.67 4.46 -1.52
CA ALA A 160 6.31 4.22 -1.05
C ALA A 160 5.48 5.52 -1.00
N LEU A 161 6.11 6.70 -1.07
CA LEU A 161 5.43 7.99 -0.98
C LEU A 161 5.10 8.52 -2.38
N SER A 162 3.85 8.87 -2.62
CA SER A 162 3.44 9.53 -3.87
C SER A 162 2.36 10.57 -3.61
N ARG A 163 2.42 11.69 -4.35
CA ARG A 163 1.36 12.68 -4.38
C ARG A 163 0.80 12.81 -5.77
N LEU A 164 -0.51 12.62 -5.91
CA LEU A 164 -1.23 12.88 -7.15
C LEU A 164 -1.87 14.26 -7.04
N ASP A 165 -1.62 15.10 -8.03
CA ASP A 165 -2.17 16.44 -8.10
C ASP A 165 -2.46 16.77 -9.57
N ILE A 166 -3.43 17.64 -9.81
CA ILE A 166 -3.70 18.16 -11.15
C ILE A 166 -3.00 19.51 -11.34
N CYS A 167 -2.55 19.79 -12.55
CA CYS A 167 -2.04 21.12 -12.91
C CYS A 167 -3.20 21.98 -13.40
N LEU A 168 -3.57 23.01 -12.65
CA LEU A 168 -4.62 23.94 -13.06
C LEU A 168 -4.11 24.83 -14.20
N ALA A 169 -4.89 24.93 -15.28
CA ALA A 169 -4.57 25.74 -16.46
C ALA A 169 -4.73 27.25 -16.23
N GLY A 170 -5.46 27.65 -15.19
CA GLY A 170 -5.78 29.04 -14.85
C GLY A 170 -5.46 29.39 -13.40
N PRO A 171 -5.95 30.55 -12.90
CA PRO A 171 -5.87 30.87 -11.48
C PRO A 171 -6.62 29.82 -10.66
N GLU A 172 -6.16 29.60 -9.44
CA GLU A 172 -6.86 28.74 -8.51
C GLU A 172 -8.27 29.30 -8.25
N PRO A 173 -9.33 28.50 -8.47
CA PRO A 173 -10.69 28.96 -8.21
C PRO A 173 -10.87 29.20 -6.71
N ARG A 174 -11.79 30.10 -6.36
CA ARG A 174 -12.18 30.26 -4.94
C ARG A 174 -12.79 28.96 -4.42
N LEU A 175 -12.65 28.73 -3.12
CA LEU A 175 -13.20 27.54 -2.45
C LEU A 175 -14.72 27.40 -2.63
N ASP A 176 -15.44 28.51 -2.78
CA ASP A 176 -16.89 28.58 -2.99
C ASP A 176 -17.31 28.66 -4.47
N ALA A 177 -16.38 28.54 -5.43
CA ALA A 177 -16.64 28.67 -6.86
C ALA A 177 -17.27 27.40 -7.49
N ALA A 178 -18.48 27.04 -7.04
CA ALA A 178 -19.21 25.86 -7.54
C ALA A 178 -19.44 25.88 -9.07
N HIS A 179 -19.52 27.06 -9.68
CA HIS A 179 -19.67 27.23 -11.13
C HIS A 179 -18.44 26.77 -11.94
N ALA A 180 -17.27 26.59 -11.30
CA ALA A 180 -16.04 26.14 -11.95
C ALA A 180 -15.91 24.60 -11.99
N MET A 181 -16.85 23.85 -11.39
CA MET A 181 -16.73 22.40 -11.25
C MET A 181 -16.64 21.66 -12.58
N ASP A 182 -17.44 22.06 -13.58
CA ASP A 182 -17.40 21.43 -14.92
C ASP A 182 -16.03 21.60 -15.58
N ASP A 183 -15.43 22.78 -15.42
CA ASP A 183 -14.09 23.08 -15.92
C ASP A 183 -13.01 22.27 -15.20
N LEU A 184 -13.08 22.14 -13.87
CA LEU A 184 -12.16 21.33 -13.07
C LEU A 184 -12.25 19.83 -13.40
N ILE A 185 -13.48 19.32 -13.61
CA ILE A 185 -13.70 17.93 -14.04
C ILE A 185 -13.07 17.72 -15.41
N ARG A 186 -13.35 18.61 -16.37
CA ARG A 186 -12.79 18.57 -17.72
C ARG A 186 -11.25 18.56 -17.67
N GLN A 187 -10.63 19.48 -16.94
CA GLN A 187 -9.17 19.54 -16.77
C GLN A 187 -8.59 18.26 -16.15
N THR A 188 -9.27 17.68 -15.16
CA THR A 188 -8.85 16.43 -14.50
C THR A 188 -8.91 15.24 -15.47
N VAL A 189 -9.99 15.14 -16.25
CA VAL A 189 -10.18 14.07 -17.25
C VAL A 189 -9.16 14.19 -18.38
N GLU A 190 -8.92 15.39 -18.89
CA GLU A 190 -7.94 15.66 -19.95
C GLU A 190 -6.51 15.30 -19.54
N GLN A 191 -6.12 15.60 -18.29
CA GLN A 191 -4.81 15.23 -17.75
C GLN A 191 -4.70 13.72 -17.46
N GLY A 192 -5.82 13.12 -17.05
CA GLY A 192 -5.89 11.73 -16.63
C GLY A 192 -4.93 11.42 -15.48
N VAL A 193 -4.59 10.14 -15.34
CA VAL A 193 -3.71 9.68 -14.25
C VAL A 193 -2.20 9.91 -14.51
N GLY A 194 -1.82 10.27 -15.75
CA GLY A 194 -0.41 10.47 -16.12
C GLY A 194 0.49 9.25 -15.89
N SER A 195 1.81 9.45 -15.89
CA SER A 195 2.80 8.40 -15.59
C SER A 195 2.86 8.11 -14.07
N GLN A 196 2.75 9.15 -13.24
CA GLN A 196 2.80 9.02 -11.79
C GLN A 196 1.60 8.26 -11.22
N GLY A 197 0.38 8.55 -11.70
CA GLY A 197 -0.81 7.80 -11.30
C GLY A 197 -0.76 6.35 -11.76
N ARG A 198 -0.24 6.07 -12.97
CA ARG A 198 0.02 4.69 -13.41
C ARG A 198 0.98 3.95 -12.46
N GLN A 199 2.08 4.60 -12.03
CA GLN A 199 2.99 4.01 -11.04
C GLN A 199 2.31 3.77 -9.68
N CYS A 200 1.46 4.69 -9.23
CA CYS A 200 0.67 4.50 -8.00
C CYS A 200 -0.29 3.32 -8.12
N LEU A 201 -0.97 3.17 -9.27
CA LEU A 201 -1.87 2.06 -9.54
C LEU A 201 -1.12 0.72 -9.57
N LEU A 202 0.04 0.65 -10.24
CA LEU A 202 0.90 -0.55 -10.23
C LEU A 202 1.30 -0.94 -8.81
N ARG A 203 1.74 0.03 -8.01
CA ARG A 203 2.10 -0.20 -6.60
C ARG A 203 0.89 -0.65 -5.78
N LEU A 204 -0.27 -0.02 -5.91
CA LEU A 204 -1.50 -0.44 -5.22
C LEU A 204 -1.88 -1.89 -5.57
N LEU A 205 -1.80 -2.26 -6.84
CA LEU A 205 -2.06 -3.62 -7.31
C LEU A 205 -1.02 -4.60 -6.76
N ALA A 206 0.27 -4.28 -6.81
CA ALA A 206 1.32 -5.12 -6.22
C ALA A 206 1.17 -5.28 -4.70
N GLN A 207 0.75 -4.23 -3.99
CA GLN A 207 0.47 -4.25 -2.55
C GLN A 207 -0.86 -4.95 -2.19
N SER A 208 -1.75 -5.15 -3.17
CA SER A 208 -2.93 -6.01 -3.03
C SER A 208 -2.58 -7.51 -3.08
N LEU A 209 -1.40 -7.84 -3.63
CA LEU A 209 -0.85 -9.18 -3.57
C LEU A 209 -0.19 -9.43 -2.22
N PHE A 210 -0.25 -10.66 -1.75
CA PHE A 210 0.41 -11.08 -0.52
C PHE A 210 0.86 -12.54 -0.61
N PHE A 211 1.87 -12.89 0.18
CA PHE A 211 2.42 -14.23 0.22
C PHE A 211 2.01 -14.97 1.49
N GLU A 212 1.63 -16.24 1.32
CA GLU A 212 1.36 -17.18 2.40
C GLU A 212 2.30 -18.37 2.29
N LEU A 213 2.83 -18.85 3.41
CA LEU A 213 3.57 -20.10 3.46
C LEU A 213 2.57 -21.25 3.46
N VAL A 214 2.81 -22.27 2.62
CA VAL A 214 1.94 -23.46 2.63
C VAL A 214 2.33 -24.42 3.75
N SER A 215 3.59 -24.38 4.16
CA SER A 215 4.17 -25.23 5.19
C SER A 215 5.46 -24.61 5.72
N VAL A 216 5.93 -25.14 6.84
CA VAL A 216 7.25 -24.83 7.38
C VAL A 216 8.32 -25.06 6.31
N PRO A 217 9.26 -24.12 6.08
CA PRO A 217 10.33 -24.30 5.11
C PRO A 217 11.21 -25.52 5.42
N GLU A 218 11.48 -26.33 4.40
CA GLU A 218 12.27 -27.55 4.53
C GLU A 218 13.76 -27.26 4.41
N ARG A 219 14.57 -27.71 5.37
CA ARG A 219 16.04 -27.58 5.27
C ARG A 219 16.56 -28.43 4.11
N GLU A 220 17.44 -27.85 3.28
CA GLU A 220 18.11 -28.54 2.19
C GLU A 220 19.22 -29.44 2.72
N THR A 221 19.20 -30.72 2.35
CA THR A 221 20.21 -31.71 2.74
C THR A 221 21.61 -31.24 2.32
N GLY A 222 22.56 -31.28 3.27
CA GLY A 222 23.96 -30.91 3.01
C GLY A 222 24.21 -29.40 2.87
N THR A 223 23.24 -28.52 3.09
CA THR A 223 23.44 -27.06 3.09
C THR A 223 22.74 -26.39 4.28
N PRO A 224 23.12 -25.17 4.67
CA PRO A 224 22.39 -24.40 5.68
C PRO A 224 21.09 -23.79 5.16
N SER A 225 20.74 -23.99 3.88
CA SER A 225 19.63 -23.29 3.22
C SER A 225 18.27 -23.99 3.40
N TYR A 226 17.20 -23.23 3.18
CA TYR A 226 15.82 -23.68 3.35
C TYR A 226 15.03 -23.50 2.05
N TRP A 227 14.14 -24.43 1.79
CA TRP A 227 13.17 -24.37 0.72
C TRP A 227 11.85 -23.83 1.22
N CYS A 228 11.49 -22.66 0.72
CA CYS A 228 10.23 -22.00 1.01
C CYS A 228 9.24 -22.36 -0.09
N VAL A 229 8.08 -22.90 0.31
CA VAL A 229 6.95 -23.18 -0.58
C VAL A 229 5.76 -22.36 -0.09
N GLY A 230 5.25 -21.52 -0.97
CA GLY A 230 4.16 -20.60 -0.64
C GLY A 230 3.23 -20.34 -1.80
N THR A 231 2.23 -19.51 -1.56
CA THR A 231 1.34 -18.97 -2.57
C THR A 231 1.29 -17.47 -2.52
N ILE A 232 1.36 -16.87 -3.70
CA ILE A 232 0.98 -15.48 -3.90
C ILE A 232 -0.53 -15.45 -4.15
N ARG A 233 -1.19 -14.61 -3.38
CA ARG A 233 -2.64 -14.43 -3.29
C ARG A 233 -2.95 -12.95 -3.54
N CYS A 234 -4.22 -12.63 -3.75
CA CYS A 234 -4.68 -11.25 -3.93
C CYS A 234 -5.84 -10.97 -2.97
N ARG A 235 -5.89 -9.75 -2.43
CA ARG A 235 -6.97 -9.27 -1.55
C ARG A 235 -8.28 -9.01 -2.29
N VAL A 236 -8.21 -8.75 -3.60
CA VAL A 236 -9.39 -8.60 -4.47
C VAL A 236 -9.61 -9.88 -5.28
N SER A 237 -10.74 -9.98 -5.98
CA SER A 237 -11.00 -11.13 -6.84
C SER A 237 -9.92 -11.23 -7.93
N GLY A 238 -9.61 -12.46 -8.35
CA GLY A 238 -8.55 -12.68 -9.33
C GLY A 238 -8.84 -12.00 -10.67
N GLU A 239 -10.10 -12.02 -11.10
CA GLU A 239 -10.55 -11.34 -12.31
C GLU A 239 -10.35 -9.82 -12.24
N VAL A 240 -10.78 -9.19 -11.13
CA VAL A 240 -10.62 -7.73 -10.94
C VAL A 240 -9.14 -7.35 -10.92
N PHE A 241 -8.30 -8.14 -10.24
CA PHE A 241 -6.86 -7.91 -10.24
C PHE A 241 -6.26 -8.01 -11.65
N LEU A 242 -6.56 -9.09 -12.38
CA LEU A 242 -6.03 -9.31 -13.72
C LEU A 242 -6.48 -8.23 -14.70
N SER A 243 -7.77 -7.86 -14.67
CA SER A 243 -8.30 -6.80 -15.50
C SER A 243 -7.65 -5.45 -15.18
N ALA A 244 -7.44 -5.14 -13.90
CA ALA A 244 -6.81 -3.89 -13.49
C ALA A 244 -5.32 -3.83 -13.87
N ILE A 245 -4.54 -4.88 -13.59
CA ILE A 245 -3.10 -4.87 -13.88
C ILE A 245 -2.82 -4.76 -15.38
N GLN A 246 -3.59 -5.47 -16.21
CA GLN A 246 -3.45 -5.44 -17.67
C GLN A 246 -3.84 -4.08 -18.29
N ARG A 247 -4.79 -3.35 -17.67
CA ARG A 247 -5.15 -1.99 -18.11
C ARG A 247 -4.10 -0.95 -17.73
N VAL A 248 -3.45 -1.14 -16.59
CA VAL A 248 -2.42 -0.21 -16.11
C VAL A 248 -1.13 -0.42 -16.90
N ASP A 249 -0.79 -1.68 -17.18
CA ASP A 249 0.40 -2.05 -17.92
C ASP A 249 0.16 -3.37 -18.67
N ALA A 250 0.27 -3.30 -20.00
CA ALA A 250 0.04 -4.42 -20.90
C ALA A 250 1.28 -5.32 -21.07
N CYS A 251 2.42 -4.91 -20.50
CA CYS A 251 3.67 -5.65 -20.53
C CYS A 251 3.57 -6.98 -19.78
N GLN A 252 4.45 -7.91 -20.17
CA GLN A 252 4.57 -9.17 -19.45
C GLN A 252 5.28 -8.91 -18.12
N MET A 253 4.74 -9.45 -17.04
CA MET A 253 5.32 -9.30 -15.71
C MET A 253 5.64 -10.67 -15.13
N ASP A 254 6.77 -10.76 -14.44
CA ASP A 254 7.15 -11.97 -13.72
C ASP A 254 7.56 -11.69 -12.28
N TYR A 255 7.48 -12.74 -11.47
CA TYR A 255 7.88 -12.68 -10.07
C TYR A 255 9.39 -12.80 -9.91
N VAL A 256 9.96 -11.94 -9.08
CA VAL A 256 11.39 -11.91 -8.74
C VAL A 256 11.56 -12.08 -7.24
N VAL A 257 12.48 -12.95 -6.83
CA VAL A 257 12.87 -13.14 -5.42
C VAL A 257 14.35 -12.85 -5.26
N GLY A 258 14.69 -11.87 -4.42
CA GLY A 258 16.08 -11.46 -4.17
C GLY A 258 16.84 -11.10 -5.46
N GLY A 259 16.15 -10.41 -6.39
CA GLY A 259 16.69 -10.05 -7.70
C GLY A 259 16.72 -11.17 -8.75
N LYS A 260 16.30 -12.40 -8.40
CA LYS A 260 16.27 -13.53 -9.34
C LYS A 260 14.86 -13.84 -9.81
N PRO A 261 14.59 -13.84 -11.14
CA PRO A 261 13.28 -14.20 -11.65
C PRO A 261 12.93 -15.67 -11.37
N LEU A 262 11.67 -15.90 -11.04
CA LEU A 262 11.10 -17.23 -10.82
C LEU A 262 10.60 -17.88 -12.12
N GLY A 263 10.51 -17.11 -13.22
CA GLY A 263 9.94 -17.58 -14.48
C GLY A 263 8.45 -17.90 -14.34
N ILE A 264 7.73 -17.13 -13.51
CA ILE A 264 6.30 -17.29 -13.26
C ILE A 264 5.63 -15.97 -13.62
N SER A 265 4.74 -16.03 -14.61
CA SER A 265 3.91 -14.90 -15.03
C SER A 265 2.96 -14.47 -13.93
N VAL A 266 2.74 -13.16 -13.82
CA VAL A 266 1.76 -12.55 -12.91
C VAL A 266 0.33 -12.72 -13.42
N THR A 267 0.14 -12.89 -14.73
CA THR A 267 -1.18 -12.95 -15.36
C THR A 267 -1.56 -14.36 -15.79
N ASP A 268 -0.61 -15.11 -16.36
CA ASP A 268 -0.92 -16.37 -17.04
C ASP A 268 -1.30 -17.48 -16.07
N GLY A 269 -2.54 -17.98 -16.23
CA GLY A 269 -3.08 -19.03 -15.39
C GLY A 269 -3.13 -18.67 -13.90
N ALA A 270 -3.07 -17.39 -13.54
CA ALA A 270 -2.90 -16.96 -12.15
C ALA A 270 -4.14 -17.18 -11.27
N THR A 271 -5.31 -17.38 -11.87
CA THR A 271 -6.58 -17.59 -11.17
C THR A 271 -7.00 -19.05 -11.12
N CYS A 272 -7.67 -19.44 -10.03
CA CYS A 272 -8.26 -20.76 -9.91
C CYS A 272 -9.57 -20.84 -10.71
N ALA A 273 -9.64 -21.74 -11.69
CA ALA A 273 -10.84 -21.94 -12.52
C ALA A 273 -12.11 -22.31 -11.73
N ARG A 274 -11.98 -22.87 -10.52
CA ARG A 274 -13.14 -23.27 -9.69
C ARG A 274 -13.68 -22.15 -8.80
N CYS A 275 -12.81 -21.34 -8.21
CA CYS A 275 -13.22 -20.36 -7.20
C CYS A 275 -12.87 -18.91 -7.56
N GLY A 276 -12.32 -18.66 -8.76
CA GLY A 276 -11.96 -17.33 -9.25
C GLY A 276 -10.82 -16.62 -8.50
N ARG A 277 -10.31 -17.21 -7.40
CA ARG A 277 -9.29 -16.57 -6.57
C ARG A 277 -7.93 -16.59 -7.26
N TYR A 278 -7.19 -15.49 -7.11
CA TYR A 278 -5.78 -15.39 -7.47
C TYR A 278 -4.96 -16.36 -6.61
N CYS A 279 -4.20 -17.25 -7.24
CA CYS A 279 -3.46 -18.32 -6.57
C CYS A 279 -2.25 -18.74 -7.39
N VAL A 280 -1.09 -18.15 -7.12
CA VAL A 280 0.16 -18.47 -7.82
C VAL A 280 1.10 -19.18 -6.84
N PRO A 281 1.29 -20.51 -6.96
CA PRO A 281 2.24 -21.22 -6.12
C PRO A 281 3.67 -20.88 -6.52
N VAL A 282 4.51 -20.56 -5.55
CA VAL A 282 5.91 -20.21 -5.75
C VAL A 282 6.81 -21.05 -4.85
N ARG A 283 8.04 -21.24 -5.31
CA ARG A 283 9.09 -21.97 -4.58
C ARG A 283 10.42 -21.26 -4.78
N PHE A 284 11.09 -20.96 -3.67
CA PHE A 284 12.40 -20.32 -3.69
C PHE A 284 13.25 -20.77 -2.50
N ARG A 285 14.52 -20.36 -2.49
CA ARG A 285 15.49 -20.74 -1.45
C ARG A 285 15.85 -19.54 -0.59
N ALA A 286 15.78 -19.71 0.73
CA ALA A 286 16.32 -18.77 1.70
C ALA A 286 17.62 -19.34 2.30
N ARG A 287 18.62 -18.50 2.57
CA ARG A 287 19.88 -18.95 3.17
C ARG A 287 19.68 -19.26 4.65
N ARG A 288 19.08 -18.33 5.40
CA ARG A 288 18.56 -18.53 6.77
C ARG A 288 17.11 -18.06 6.81
N LEU A 289 16.32 -18.58 7.76
CA LEU A 289 14.93 -18.14 7.93
C LEU A 289 14.83 -16.68 8.40
N SER A 290 15.86 -16.21 9.10
CA SER A 290 16.01 -14.82 9.57
C SER A 290 16.56 -13.86 8.50
N ASP A 291 16.98 -14.36 7.33
CA ASP A 291 17.46 -13.48 6.27
C ASP A 291 16.28 -12.79 5.59
N THR A 292 16.36 -11.48 5.43
CA THR A 292 15.36 -10.70 4.71
C THR A 292 15.24 -11.18 3.27
N VAL A 293 14.02 -11.56 2.89
CA VAL A 293 13.68 -11.90 1.52
C VAL A 293 12.88 -10.74 0.94
N SER A 294 13.07 -10.47 -0.36
CA SER A 294 12.26 -9.52 -1.13
C SER A 294 11.59 -10.27 -2.27
N LEU A 295 10.27 -10.19 -2.36
CA LEU A 295 9.47 -10.67 -3.48
C LEU A 295 8.82 -9.46 -4.16
N SER A 296 9.02 -9.35 -5.46
CA SER A 296 8.56 -8.22 -6.27
C SER A 296 7.99 -8.69 -7.60
N LEU A 297 7.15 -7.85 -8.20
CA LEU A 297 6.86 -7.89 -9.62
C LEU A 297 8.02 -7.22 -10.36
N ARG A 298 8.44 -7.78 -11.48
CA ARG A 298 9.36 -7.11 -12.40
C ARG A 298 8.61 -6.67 -13.65
N LEU A 299 8.79 -5.41 -14.00
CA LEU A 299 8.26 -4.79 -15.20
C LEU A 299 9.26 -4.99 -16.36
N ASP A 300 8.81 -4.79 -17.61
CA ASP A 300 9.64 -4.93 -18.81
C ASP A 300 10.84 -3.97 -18.84
N ASP A 301 10.70 -2.79 -18.22
CA ASP A 301 11.79 -1.81 -18.07
C ASP A 301 12.79 -2.18 -16.96
N GLY A 302 12.65 -3.37 -16.35
CA GLY A 302 13.52 -3.88 -15.30
C GLY A 302 13.22 -3.35 -13.90
N ARG A 303 12.32 -2.36 -13.75
CA ARG A 303 11.92 -1.88 -12.42
C ARG A 303 11.20 -2.99 -11.65
N GLN A 304 11.39 -2.96 -10.34
CA GLN A 304 10.78 -3.93 -9.43
C GLN A 304 9.79 -3.23 -8.49
N VAL A 305 8.59 -3.79 -8.40
CA VAL A 305 7.52 -3.31 -7.52
C VAL A 305 7.28 -4.35 -6.43
N PRO A 306 7.55 -4.04 -5.15
CA PRO A 306 7.40 -5.01 -4.07
C PRO A 306 5.97 -5.55 -3.96
N VAL A 307 5.85 -6.85 -3.69
CA VAL A 307 4.59 -7.49 -3.29
C VAL A 307 4.30 -7.16 -1.82
N GLY A 308 3.03 -7.05 -1.46
CA GLY A 308 2.60 -6.75 -0.09
C GLY A 308 3.19 -7.74 0.94
N GLY A 309 3.68 -7.19 2.04
CA GLY A 309 4.34 -7.96 3.10
C GLY A 309 5.82 -8.27 2.85
N PHE A 310 6.42 -7.77 1.77
CA PHE A 310 7.87 -7.79 1.57
C PHE A 310 8.45 -6.37 1.61
N PRO A 311 9.73 -6.21 2.01
CA PRO A 311 10.68 -7.25 2.41
C PRO A 311 10.46 -7.75 3.84
N ASN A 312 10.53 -9.06 4.06
CA ASN A 312 10.47 -9.68 5.40
C ASN A 312 11.20 -11.03 5.42
N PRO A 313 11.76 -11.44 6.57
CA PRO A 313 12.32 -12.77 6.74
C PRO A 313 11.22 -13.84 6.81
N MET A 314 11.58 -15.12 6.62
CA MET A 314 10.60 -16.22 6.58
C MET A 314 10.09 -16.58 7.98
N ASP A 315 10.88 -16.36 9.03
CA ASP A 315 10.44 -16.50 10.42
C ASP A 315 9.28 -15.54 10.77
N TRP A 316 9.27 -14.33 10.21
CA TRP A 316 8.17 -13.38 10.32
C TRP A 316 6.86 -13.97 9.78
N PHE A 317 6.91 -14.63 8.62
CA PHE A 317 5.74 -15.31 8.06
C PHE A 317 5.32 -16.52 8.89
N LEU A 318 6.27 -17.33 9.37
CA LEU A 318 6.00 -18.49 10.24
C LEU A 318 5.23 -18.07 11.49
N HIS A 319 5.77 -17.08 12.22
CA HIS A 319 5.17 -16.57 13.45
C HIS A 319 3.74 -16.04 13.21
N ARG A 320 3.54 -15.26 12.14
CA ARG A 320 2.23 -14.64 11.85
C ARG A 320 1.18 -15.62 11.33
N GLN A 321 1.61 -16.71 10.72
CA GLN A 321 0.71 -17.75 10.22
C GLN A 321 0.50 -18.88 11.24
N GLY A 322 1.12 -18.79 12.43
CA GLY A 322 1.04 -19.83 13.46
C GLY A 322 1.71 -21.14 13.05
N LEU A 323 2.73 -21.09 12.18
CA LEU A 323 3.48 -22.27 11.74
C LEU A 323 4.66 -22.49 12.70
N SER A 324 4.61 -23.57 13.49
CA SER A 324 5.70 -23.93 14.42
C SER A 324 6.75 -24.81 13.76
N LEU A 325 8.03 -24.58 14.09
CA LEU A 325 9.15 -25.45 13.73
C LEU A 325 9.24 -26.69 14.63
N ALA A 326 8.62 -26.66 15.81
CA ALA A 326 8.89 -27.61 16.89
C ALA A 326 8.10 -28.92 16.81
N ASP A 327 6.95 -28.96 16.12
CA ASP A 327 6.11 -30.15 16.09
C ASP A 327 5.59 -30.40 14.67
N GLY A 328 5.75 -31.64 14.20
CA GLY A 328 5.10 -32.16 12.99
C GLY A 328 3.56 -32.19 13.08
N VAL A 329 2.98 -31.57 14.11
CA VAL A 329 1.55 -31.36 14.29
C VAL A 329 1.28 -29.89 14.02
N THR A 330 0.64 -29.65 12.87
CA THR A 330 0.02 -28.36 12.58
C THR A 330 -1.18 -28.24 13.51
N GLU A 331 -1.04 -27.55 14.64
CA GLU A 331 -2.20 -26.94 15.29
C GLU A 331 -2.91 -26.11 14.21
N PRO A 332 -4.23 -26.26 14.01
CA PRO A 332 -4.97 -25.46 13.05
C PRO A 332 -5.07 -24.03 13.59
N GLY A 333 -3.97 -23.27 13.49
CA GLY A 333 -4.00 -21.83 13.58
C GLY A 333 -5.10 -21.36 12.64
N ALA A 334 -6.02 -20.56 13.18
CA ALA A 334 -7.31 -20.18 12.61
C ALA A 334 -7.18 -19.59 11.20
N ALA A 335 -6.95 -20.46 10.22
CA ALA A 335 -7.01 -20.12 8.83
C ALA A 335 -8.49 -20.16 8.49
N SER A 336 -9.08 -18.97 8.33
CA SER A 336 -10.35 -18.73 7.64
C SER A 336 -10.23 -19.17 6.16
N ARG A 337 -9.78 -20.40 5.93
CA ARG A 337 -9.55 -21.03 4.65
C ARG A 337 -10.86 -21.64 4.22
N ASP A 338 -11.56 -20.96 3.33
CA ASP A 338 -12.42 -21.67 2.38
C ASP A 338 -11.51 -22.52 1.50
N LYS A 339 -11.31 -23.78 1.90
CA LYS A 339 -10.42 -24.73 1.21
C LYS A 339 -11.02 -25.05 -0.16
N CYS A 340 -10.33 -24.65 -1.22
CA CYS A 340 -10.69 -25.03 -2.59
C CYS A 340 -9.78 -26.17 -3.05
N VAL A 341 -10.37 -27.32 -3.38
CA VAL A 341 -9.62 -28.51 -3.84
C VAL A 341 -8.76 -28.20 -5.08
N ALA A 342 -9.23 -27.32 -5.98
CA ALA A 342 -8.45 -26.93 -7.16
C ALA A 342 -7.23 -26.06 -6.80
N CYS A 343 -7.33 -25.20 -5.77
CA CYS A 343 -6.18 -24.48 -5.24
C CYS A 343 -5.17 -25.45 -4.58
N GLU A 344 -5.66 -26.40 -3.79
CA GLU A 344 -4.80 -27.41 -3.14
C GLU A 344 -4.08 -28.31 -4.17
N ARG A 345 -4.74 -28.67 -5.28
CA ARG A 345 -4.08 -29.39 -6.39
C ARG A 345 -2.97 -28.58 -7.05
N ARG A 346 -3.19 -27.28 -7.30
CA ARG A 346 -2.16 -26.37 -7.84
C ARG A 346 -0.94 -26.30 -6.93
N LEU A 347 -1.17 -26.27 -5.62
CA LEU A 347 -0.12 -26.35 -4.60
C LEU A 347 0.65 -27.68 -4.64
N ALA A 348 -0.07 -28.80 -4.68
CA ALA A 348 0.50 -30.14 -4.70
C ALA A 348 1.36 -30.39 -5.95
N LEU A 349 0.91 -29.95 -7.14
CA LEU A 349 1.69 -30.07 -8.39
C LEU A 349 3.03 -29.35 -8.28
N ARG A 350 3.05 -28.16 -7.68
CA ARG A 350 4.27 -27.37 -7.51
C ARG A 350 5.18 -27.90 -6.40
N ARG A 351 4.63 -28.53 -5.35
CA ARG A 351 5.39 -29.36 -4.38
C ARG A 351 6.02 -30.58 -5.06
N GLY A 352 5.25 -31.27 -5.91
CA GLY A 352 5.62 -32.49 -6.63
C GLY A 352 6.72 -32.33 -7.68
N LEU A 353 6.92 -31.11 -8.22
CA LEU A 353 8.02 -30.80 -9.16
C LEU A 353 9.41 -31.16 -8.61
N ARG A 354 9.57 -31.30 -7.29
CA ARG A 354 10.81 -31.79 -6.67
C ARG A 354 10.91 -33.31 -6.65
N VAL A 355 9.84 -34.04 -6.35
CA VAL A 355 9.90 -35.52 -6.29
C VAL A 355 10.22 -36.07 -7.67
N THR A 356 9.59 -35.56 -8.72
CA THR A 356 9.85 -36.01 -10.10
C THR A 356 11.19 -35.52 -10.64
N ARG A 357 11.62 -34.27 -10.39
CA ARG A 357 12.96 -33.81 -10.84
C ARG A 357 14.13 -34.42 -10.05
N LEU A 358 13.96 -34.69 -8.75
CA LEU A 358 14.96 -35.40 -7.94
C LEU A 358 15.02 -36.89 -8.32
N LYS A 359 13.87 -37.56 -8.55
CA LYS A 359 13.85 -38.93 -9.10
C LYS A 359 14.49 -38.97 -10.49
N ALA A 360 14.14 -38.04 -11.38
CA ALA A 360 14.71 -37.97 -12.72
C ALA A 360 16.23 -37.72 -12.69
N ARG A 361 16.71 -36.77 -11.87
CA ARG A 361 18.16 -36.54 -11.70
C ARG A 361 18.88 -37.75 -11.10
N ARG A 362 18.28 -38.43 -10.12
CA ARG A 362 18.84 -39.64 -9.51
C ARG A 362 18.88 -40.80 -10.50
N MET A 363 17.84 -40.98 -11.32
CA MET A 363 17.82 -41.99 -12.39
C MET A 363 18.88 -41.71 -13.46
N VAL A 364 19.06 -40.45 -13.87
CA VAL A 364 20.11 -40.07 -14.83
C VAL A 364 21.51 -40.28 -14.25
N GLN A 365 21.74 -39.98 -12.97
CA GLN A 365 23.02 -40.21 -12.30
C GLN A 365 23.34 -41.70 -12.15
N ILE A 366 22.34 -42.53 -11.81
CA ILE A 366 22.51 -43.99 -11.74
C ILE A 366 22.82 -44.55 -13.12
N ALA A 367 22.10 -44.14 -14.16
CA ALA A 367 22.33 -44.59 -15.53
C ALA A 367 23.74 -44.24 -16.04
N HIS A 368 24.23 -43.03 -15.73
CA HIS A 368 25.58 -42.61 -16.08
C HIS A 368 26.65 -43.42 -15.32
N ALA A 369 26.45 -43.66 -14.03
CA ALA A 369 27.38 -44.47 -13.23
C ALA A 369 27.44 -45.93 -13.70
N THR A 370 26.31 -46.51 -14.09
CA THR A 370 26.27 -47.87 -14.66
C THR A 370 26.93 -47.96 -16.04
N ALA A 371 26.83 -46.91 -16.86
CA ALA A 371 27.49 -46.86 -18.17
C ALA A 371 29.02 -46.78 -18.02
N CYS A 372 29.53 -45.89 -17.16
CA CYS A 372 30.97 -45.79 -16.91
C CYS A 372 31.55 -47.09 -16.32
N ALA A 373 30.83 -47.75 -15.40
CA ALA A 373 31.28 -49.01 -14.82
C ALA A 373 31.31 -50.16 -15.85
N ALA A 374 30.42 -50.14 -16.85
CA ALA A 374 30.41 -51.13 -17.93
C ALA A 374 31.57 -50.90 -18.92
N GLU A 375 31.92 -49.64 -19.20
CA GLU A 375 33.09 -49.29 -20.03
C GLU A 375 34.40 -49.66 -19.34
N GLU A 376 34.55 -49.41 -18.03
CA GLU A 376 35.73 -49.80 -17.26
C GLU A 376 35.93 -51.33 -17.19
N ALA A 377 34.82 -52.08 -17.12
CA ALA A 377 34.84 -53.54 -17.12
C ALA A 377 35.18 -54.16 -18.50
N GLN A 378 35.01 -53.42 -19.60
CA GLN A 378 35.40 -53.88 -20.93
C GLN A 378 36.89 -53.61 -21.22
N VAL A 379 37.46 -52.55 -20.66
CA VAL A 379 38.89 -52.19 -20.82
C VAL A 379 39.82 -53.09 -20.00
N THR A 380 39.30 -53.84 -19.03
CA THR A 380 40.10 -54.75 -18.17
C THR A 380 40.26 -56.18 -18.73
N TYR A 381 39.68 -56.49 -19.90
CA TYR A 381 39.76 -57.81 -20.54
C TYR A 381 40.37 -57.79 -21.96
N GLU A 382 41.04 -56.70 -22.35
CA GLU A 382 42.01 -56.64 -23.45
C GLU A 382 43.42 -56.42 -22.88
#